data_AF-A0A382XSP3-F1
#
_entry.id   AF-A0A382XSP3-F1
#
_cell.length_a   1.000
_cell.length_b   1.000
_cell.length_c   1.000
_cell.angle_alpha   90.00
_cell.angle_beta   90.00
_cell.angle_gamma   90.00
#
_symmetry.space_group_name_H-M   'P 1'
#
loop_
_entity.id
_entity.type
_entity.pdbx_description
1 polymer ?
#
loop_
_entity_poly.entity_id
_entity_poly.type
_entity_poly.pdbx_seq_one_letter_code
_entity_poly.pdbx_strand_id
1 'polypeptide(L)'
;MIESIFVSPGVHWVSFPEANLNVLCGCPADSVKHLMKKGLIRSIEKDGMTYESGPNAILLSDLKLQNGHFANLAEFPILQMLYRQGMLLPNHPNNTGAKPILIGREDLVREQMNYIFRGNYGLTSVEEIIDAGIDSEKAEEMMRLKLRFAFGHIHPSEKLLEAKIVDEGKTEISNGVEISR
;
A
#
# COMPACT_ATOMS: atom_id res chain seq x y z
N MET A 1 -7.51 -17.23 16.95
CA MET A 1 -6.70 -18.27 16.26
C MET A 1 -6.05 -17.65 15.02
N ILE A 2 -4.74 -17.82 14.84
CA ILE A 2 -4.01 -17.35 13.65
C ILE A 2 -4.33 -18.29 12.49
N GLU A 3 -4.62 -17.73 11.32
CA GLU A 3 -4.90 -18.50 10.10
C GLU A 3 -3.88 -18.16 9.01
N SER A 4 -3.35 -19.17 8.32
CA SER A 4 -2.51 -18.98 7.12
C SER A 4 -3.14 -19.67 5.93
N ILE A 5 -3.36 -18.92 4.85
CA ILE A 5 -4.02 -19.39 3.64
C ILE A 5 -3.06 -19.23 2.47
N PHE A 6 -2.80 -20.33 1.76
CA PHE A 6 -2.10 -20.30 0.49
C PHE A 6 -2.98 -19.65 -0.60
N VAL A 7 -2.48 -18.57 -1.19
CA VAL A 7 -3.19 -17.82 -2.24
C VAL A 7 -2.69 -18.26 -3.61
N SER A 8 -1.40 -18.12 -3.84
CA SER A 8 -0.68 -18.52 -5.06
C SER A 8 0.82 -18.71 -4.73
N PRO A 9 1.65 -19.28 -5.63
CA PRO A 9 3.09 -19.39 -5.37
C PRO A 9 3.71 -18.03 -5.02
N GLY A 10 4.41 -17.97 -3.88
CA GLY A 10 5.00 -16.72 -3.36
C GLY A 10 4.00 -15.77 -2.68
N VAL A 11 2.73 -16.16 -2.52
CA VAL A 11 1.69 -15.34 -1.88
C VAL A 11 0.94 -16.14 -0.83
N HIS A 12 1.04 -15.69 0.41
CA HIS A 12 0.24 -16.19 1.53
C HIS A 12 -0.57 -15.08 2.16
N TRP A 13 -1.71 -15.44 2.72
CA TRP A 13 -2.49 -14.58 3.58
C TRP A 13 -2.35 -15.06 5.02
N VAL A 14 -2.07 -14.16 5.95
CA VAL A 14 -2.02 -14.49 7.38
C VAL A 14 -2.96 -13.57 8.14
N SER A 15 -3.91 -14.15 8.87
CA SER A 15 -4.91 -13.41 9.64
C SER A 15 -4.67 -13.54 11.15
N PHE A 16 -4.79 -12.41 11.83
CA PHE A 16 -4.79 -12.27 13.28
C PHE A 16 -6.10 -11.57 13.69
N PRO A 17 -7.22 -12.30 13.81
CA PRO A 17 -8.53 -11.69 14.03
C PRO A 17 -8.62 -10.84 15.31
N GLU A 18 -7.96 -11.29 16.39
CA GLU A 18 -7.93 -10.59 17.68
C GLU A 18 -7.21 -9.23 17.61
N ALA A 19 -6.30 -9.07 16.64
CA ALA A 19 -5.57 -7.83 16.38
C ALA A 19 -6.16 -7.00 15.24
N ASN A 20 -7.26 -7.46 14.62
CA ASN A 20 -7.81 -6.89 13.38
C ASN A 20 -6.74 -6.70 12.29
N LEU A 21 -5.84 -7.69 12.13
CA LEU A 21 -4.71 -7.62 11.20
C LEU A 21 -4.79 -8.75 10.18
N ASN A 22 -4.73 -8.40 8.91
CA ASN A 22 -4.71 -9.31 7.78
C ASN A 22 -3.49 -8.96 6.91
N VAL A 23 -2.49 -9.83 6.93
CA VAL A 23 -1.21 -9.63 6.27
C VAL A 23 -1.20 -10.36 4.94
N LEU A 24 -0.96 -9.61 3.86
CA LEU A 24 -0.60 -10.16 2.55
C LEU A 24 0.92 -10.38 2.52
N CYS A 25 1.35 -11.63 2.61
CA CYS A 25 2.75 -12.02 2.49
C CYS A 25 3.10 -12.22 1.02
N GLY A 26 3.82 -11.26 0.43
CA GLY A 26 4.13 -11.20 -1.00
C GLY A 26 3.01 -10.53 -1.81
N CYS A 27 3.37 -9.62 -2.70
CA CYS A 27 2.42 -8.87 -3.54
C CYS A 27 2.88 -8.78 -5.00
N PRO A 28 3.09 -9.91 -5.70
CA PRO A 28 3.36 -9.88 -7.14
C PRO A 28 2.13 -9.36 -7.91
N ALA A 29 2.31 -9.21 -9.23
CA ALA A 29 1.22 -8.88 -10.14
C ALA A 29 -0.01 -9.78 -9.91
N ASP A 30 -1.20 -9.20 -10.08
CA ASP A 30 -2.48 -9.87 -9.93
C ASP A 30 -2.80 -10.45 -8.54
N SER A 31 -2.01 -10.13 -7.49
CA SER A 31 -2.29 -10.52 -6.10
C SER A 31 -3.73 -10.21 -5.66
N VAL A 32 -4.25 -9.01 -5.97
CA VAL A 32 -5.65 -8.63 -5.69
C VAL A 32 -6.65 -9.59 -6.36
N LYS A 33 -6.46 -9.94 -7.63
CA LYS A 33 -7.35 -10.87 -8.36
C LYS A 33 -7.32 -12.26 -7.73
N HIS A 34 -6.14 -12.73 -7.31
CA HIS A 34 -6.01 -14.01 -6.63
C HIS A 34 -6.72 -14.02 -5.28
N LEU A 35 -6.61 -12.95 -4.50
CA LEU A 35 -7.35 -12.78 -3.25
C LEU A 35 -8.87 -12.78 -3.47
N MET A 36 -9.36 -12.10 -4.52
CA MET A 36 -10.78 -12.13 -4.90
C MET A 36 -11.25 -13.54 -5.25
N LYS A 37 -10.48 -14.26 -6.08
CA LYS A 37 -10.81 -15.65 -6.47
C LYS A 37 -10.85 -16.61 -5.27
N LYS A 38 -10.08 -16.31 -4.22
CA LYS A 38 -10.07 -17.06 -2.95
C LYS A 38 -11.15 -16.61 -1.97
N GLY A 39 -11.93 -15.57 -2.28
CA GLY A 39 -12.95 -15.02 -1.38
C GLY A 39 -12.39 -14.26 -0.16
N LEU A 40 -11.09 -13.92 -0.19
CA LEU A 40 -10.39 -13.13 0.83
C LEU A 40 -10.60 -11.63 0.64
N ILE A 41 -10.79 -11.21 -0.62
CA ILE A 41 -11.40 -9.93 -0.97
C ILE A 41 -12.80 -10.26 -1.47
N ARG A 42 -13.81 -9.74 -0.77
CA ARG A 42 -15.24 -9.88 -1.12
C ARG A 42 -16.02 -8.68 -0.64
N SER A 43 -17.15 -8.40 -1.28
CA SER A 43 -18.10 -7.40 -0.82
C SER A 43 -18.65 -7.76 0.56
N ILE A 44 -18.70 -6.76 1.43
CA ILE A 44 -19.30 -6.79 2.76
C ILE A 44 -20.25 -5.60 2.90
N GLU A 45 -21.36 -5.82 3.59
CA GLU A 45 -22.35 -4.79 3.88
C GLU A 45 -22.34 -4.53 5.38
N LYS A 46 -22.11 -3.27 5.77
CA LYS A 46 -22.10 -2.84 7.16
C LYS A 46 -22.58 -1.40 7.23
N ASP A 47 -23.44 -1.11 8.21
CA ASP A 47 -24.01 0.23 8.44
C ASP A 47 -24.66 0.85 7.19
N GLY A 48 -25.29 0.01 6.35
CA GLY A 48 -25.95 0.42 5.11
C GLY A 48 -24.99 0.78 3.96
N MET A 49 -23.69 0.51 4.10
CA MET A 49 -22.66 0.76 3.09
C MET A 49 -22.01 -0.55 2.64
N THR A 50 -21.80 -0.68 1.33
CA THR A 50 -21.12 -1.82 0.72
C THR A 50 -19.68 -1.45 0.39
N TYR A 51 -18.73 -2.23 0.91
CA TYR A 51 -17.30 -2.08 0.63
C TYR A 51 -16.64 -3.45 0.58
N GLU A 52 -15.34 -3.51 0.30
CA GLU A 52 -14.60 -4.77 0.22
C GLU A 52 -13.91 -5.12 1.54
N SER A 53 -13.82 -6.41 1.83
CA SER A 53 -12.82 -6.97 2.74
C SER A 53 -11.45 -7.06 2.07
N GLY A 54 -10.40 -7.32 2.85
CA GLY A 54 -9.07 -7.50 2.29
C GLY A 54 -7.95 -7.40 3.32
N PRO A 55 -6.69 -7.41 2.85
CA PRO A 55 -5.55 -7.24 3.73
C PRO A 55 -5.50 -5.80 4.23
N ASN A 56 -4.83 -5.54 5.34
CA ASN A 56 -4.52 -4.17 5.80
C ASN A 56 -3.02 -3.98 6.09
N ALA A 57 -2.23 -5.03 5.86
CA ALA A 57 -0.78 -5.00 5.90
C ALA A 57 -0.20 -5.84 4.75
N ILE A 58 1.01 -5.49 4.31
CA ILE A 58 1.75 -6.21 3.28
C ILE A 58 3.14 -6.51 3.82
N LEU A 59 3.51 -7.79 3.86
CA LEU A 59 4.89 -8.21 4.08
C LEU A 59 5.57 -8.32 2.72
N LEU A 60 6.52 -7.43 2.46
CA LEU A 60 7.27 -7.35 1.21
C LEU A 60 8.24 -8.52 1.08
N SER A 61 8.43 -8.99 -0.16
CA SER A 61 9.50 -9.91 -0.49
C SER A 61 10.86 -9.23 -0.34
N ASP A 62 11.83 -9.93 0.24
CA ASP A 62 13.23 -9.49 0.29
C ASP A 62 13.87 -9.40 -1.11
N LEU A 63 13.33 -10.14 -2.07
CA LEU A 63 13.76 -10.11 -3.45
C LEU A 63 13.04 -8.97 -4.18
N LYS A 64 13.76 -8.22 -5.03
CA LYS A 64 13.15 -7.18 -5.88
C LYS A 64 12.55 -7.77 -7.16
N LEU A 65 13.20 -8.79 -7.69
CA LEU A 65 12.81 -9.50 -8.90
C LEU A 65 12.79 -11.01 -8.64
N GLN A 66 11.83 -11.70 -9.23
CA GLN A 66 11.75 -13.15 -9.23
C GLN A 66 11.26 -13.64 -10.58
N ASN A 67 11.98 -14.58 -11.20
CA ASN A 67 11.65 -15.12 -12.53
C ASN A 67 11.38 -14.03 -13.58
N GLY A 68 12.17 -12.94 -13.58
CA GLY A 68 12.04 -11.83 -14.52
C GLY A 68 10.89 -10.86 -14.25
N HIS A 69 10.15 -11.02 -13.15
CA HIS A 69 9.04 -10.15 -12.77
C HIS A 69 9.33 -9.42 -11.47
N PHE A 70 8.71 -8.26 -11.26
CA PHE A 70 8.75 -7.55 -9.98
C PHE A 70 8.08 -8.39 -8.89
N ALA A 71 8.78 -8.57 -7.78
CA ALA A 71 8.28 -9.34 -6.65
C ALA A 71 7.29 -8.52 -5.78
N ASN A 72 7.46 -7.19 -5.76
CA ASN A 72 6.66 -6.27 -4.96
C ASN A 72 5.97 -5.24 -5.86
N LEU A 73 4.66 -5.42 -6.09
CA LEU A 73 3.76 -4.46 -6.75
C LEU A 73 2.67 -4.05 -5.76
N ALA A 74 3.07 -3.38 -4.67
CA ALA A 74 2.20 -3.08 -3.54
C ALA A 74 1.12 -2.03 -3.84
N GLU A 75 1.26 -1.25 -4.92
CA GLU A 75 0.31 -0.19 -5.30
C GLU A 75 -1.12 -0.71 -5.47
N PHE A 76 -1.32 -1.87 -6.08
CA PHE A 76 -2.68 -2.39 -6.33
C PHE A 76 -3.38 -2.84 -5.04
N PRO A 77 -2.75 -3.66 -4.17
CA PRO A 77 -3.33 -3.95 -2.85
C PRO A 77 -3.56 -2.68 -2.02
N ILE A 78 -2.66 -1.70 -2.06
CA ILE A 78 -2.82 -0.44 -1.30
C ILE A 78 -4.01 0.37 -1.82
N LEU A 79 -4.17 0.52 -3.13
CA LEU A 79 -5.35 1.20 -3.68
C LEU A 79 -6.65 0.47 -3.32
N GLN A 80 -6.62 -0.87 -3.29
CA GLN A 80 -7.75 -1.67 -2.82
C GLN A 80 -8.07 -1.37 -1.34
N MET A 81 -7.05 -1.30 -0.47
CA MET A 81 -7.22 -0.92 0.94
C MET A 81 -7.80 0.49 1.12
N LEU A 82 -7.20 1.49 0.46
CA LEU A 82 -7.58 2.88 0.62
C LEU A 82 -9.00 3.16 0.10
N TYR A 83 -9.32 2.66 -1.10
CA TYR A 83 -10.54 3.04 -1.82
C TYR A 83 -11.64 1.98 -1.81
N ARG A 84 -11.31 0.70 -1.93
CA ARG A 84 -12.33 -0.37 -2.00
C ARG A 84 -12.73 -0.89 -0.64
N GLN A 85 -11.78 -0.98 0.29
CA GLN A 85 -12.11 -1.20 1.71
C GLN A 85 -12.52 0.10 2.40
N GLY A 86 -12.18 1.26 1.83
CA GLY A 86 -12.61 2.58 2.30
C GLY A 86 -11.81 3.13 3.48
N MET A 87 -10.56 2.70 3.68
CA MET A 87 -9.70 3.18 4.78
C MET A 87 -9.36 4.68 4.67
N LEU A 88 -9.42 5.27 3.47
CA LEU A 88 -9.14 6.70 3.27
C LEU A 88 -10.41 7.55 3.15
N LEU A 89 -11.59 6.93 2.99
CA LEU A 89 -12.82 7.64 2.64
C LEU A 89 -13.41 8.33 3.87
N PRO A 90 -13.63 9.66 3.86
CA PRO A 90 -14.22 10.36 4.99
C PRO A 90 -15.60 9.80 5.35
N ASN A 91 -15.88 9.66 6.65
CA ASN A 91 -17.13 9.13 7.20
C ASN A 91 -17.46 7.67 6.77
N HIS A 92 -16.48 6.93 6.23
CA HIS A 92 -16.66 5.53 5.87
C HIS A 92 -16.54 4.63 7.11
N PRO A 93 -17.37 3.57 7.28
CA PRO A 93 -17.33 2.70 8.46
C PRO A 93 -15.98 2.02 8.71
N ASN A 94 -15.18 1.85 7.66
CA ASN A 94 -13.85 1.25 7.72
C ASN A 94 -12.70 2.28 7.75
N ASN A 95 -13.00 3.58 7.78
CA ASN A 95 -12.00 4.60 8.04
C ASN A 95 -11.87 4.82 9.55
N THR A 96 -11.02 4.02 10.18
CA THR A 96 -10.76 4.06 11.63
C THR A 96 -9.59 4.98 12.00
N GLY A 97 -9.01 5.68 11.02
CA GLY A 97 -7.74 6.40 11.16
C GLY A 97 -6.48 5.53 11.03
N ALA A 98 -6.63 4.20 10.97
CA ALA A 98 -5.53 3.29 10.67
C ALA A 98 -5.10 3.39 9.20
N LYS A 99 -3.80 3.20 8.94
CA LYS A 99 -3.22 3.22 7.59
C LYS A 99 -2.85 1.81 7.14
N PRO A 100 -2.85 1.54 5.82
CA PRO A 100 -2.18 0.36 5.28
C PRO A 100 -0.72 0.28 5.74
N ILE A 101 -0.29 -0.91 6.14
CA ILE A 101 1.05 -1.13 6.69
C ILE A 101 1.95 -1.82 5.66
N LEU A 102 3.12 -1.23 5.37
CA LEU A 102 4.21 -1.89 4.65
C LEU A 102 5.22 -2.44 5.65
N ILE A 103 5.46 -3.74 5.58
CA ILE A 103 6.35 -4.48 6.48
C ILE A 103 7.51 -5.06 5.65
N GLY A 104 8.74 -4.89 6.11
CA GLY A 104 9.91 -5.49 5.45
C GLY A 104 11.22 -4.80 5.81
N ARG A 105 12.27 -5.09 5.05
CA ARG A 105 13.56 -4.39 5.18
C ARG A 105 13.42 -2.90 4.89
N GLU A 106 14.28 -2.09 5.51
CA GLU A 106 14.25 -0.63 5.35
C GLU A 106 14.36 -0.19 3.89
N ASP A 107 15.31 -0.77 3.15
CA ASP A 107 15.54 -0.45 1.75
C ASP A 107 14.29 -0.73 0.89
N LEU A 108 13.65 -1.89 1.09
CA LEU A 108 12.47 -2.28 0.32
C LEU A 108 11.22 -1.47 0.67
N VAL A 109 11.00 -1.20 1.97
CA VAL A 109 9.87 -0.38 2.40
C VAL A 109 10.02 1.04 1.86
N ARG A 110 11.22 1.64 1.97
CA ARG A 110 11.48 2.99 1.42
C ARG A 110 11.34 3.03 -0.09
N GLU A 111 11.80 2.01 -0.81
CA GLU A 111 11.62 1.91 -2.26
C GLU A 111 10.15 1.84 -2.66
N GLN A 112 9.33 1.04 -1.99
CA GLN A 112 7.89 0.98 -2.26
C GLN A 112 7.18 2.30 -1.91
N MET A 113 7.53 2.94 -0.79
CA MET A 113 7.00 4.25 -0.41
C MET A 113 7.31 5.31 -1.47
N ASN A 114 8.54 5.31 -2.01
CA ASN A 114 8.97 6.20 -3.08
C ASN A 114 8.30 5.87 -4.42
N TYR A 115 8.17 4.58 -4.77
CA TYR A 115 7.48 4.14 -5.97
C TYR A 115 6.01 4.60 -5.96
N ILE A 116 5.32 4.44 -4.83
CA ILE A 116 3.93 4.90 -4.67
C ILE A 116 3.83 6.43 -4.73
N PHE A 117 4.77 7.15 -4.09
CA PHE A 117 4.83 8.60 -4.16
C PHE A 117 4.97 9.08 -5.61
N ARG A 118 5.87 8.45 -6.37
CA ARG A 118 6.09 8.73 -7.80
C ARG A 118 4.91 8.30 -8.66
N GLY A 119 4.25 7.18 -8.36
CA GLY A 119 3.04 6.76 -9.05
C GLY A 119 1.88 7.75 -8.86
N ASN A 120 1.74 8.29 -7.64
CA ASN A 120 0.67 9.23 -7.31
C ASN A 120 0.91 10.65 -7.86
N TYR A 121 2.16 11.11 -7.86
CA TYR A 121 2.48 12.50 -8.18
C TYR A 121 3.33 12.68 -9.45
N GLY A 122 4.06 11.68 -9.92
CA GLY A 122 5.00 11.81 -11.03
C GLY A 122 6.16 12.75 -10.70
N LEU A 123 6.35 13.77 -11.54
CA LEU A 123 7.30 14.85 -11.30
C LEU A 123 6.73 15.81 -10.25
N THR A 124 7.54 16.20 -9.27
CA THR A 124 7.10 16.84 -8.03
C THR A 124 7.68 18.23 -7.79
N SER A 125 8.63 18.65 -8.62
CA SER A 125 9.18 20.01 -8.60
C SER A 125 9.18 20.61 -10.01
N VAL A 126 9.30 21.94 -10.10
CA VAL A 126 9.42 22.63 -11.41
C VAL A 126 10.72 22.20 -12.08
N GLU A 127 11.79 22.04 -11.30
CA GLU A 127 13.10 21.58 -11.75
C GLU A 127 13.01 20.19 -12.39
N GLU A 128 12.31 19.25 -11.76
CA GLU A 128 12.11 17.92 -12.36
C GLU A 128 11.35 17.96 -13.69
N ILE A 129 10.40 18.90 -13.85
CA ILE A 129 9.67 19.09 -15.10
C ILE A 129 10.59 19.70 -16.17
N ILE A 130 11.45 20.64 -15.79
CA ILE A 130 12.45 21.24 -16.70
C ILE A 130 13.47 20.20 -17.14
N ASP A 131 13.97 19.38 -16.22
CA ASP A 131 14.93 18.31 -16.50
C ASP A 131 14.35 17.23 -17.44
N ALA A 132 13.01 17.10 -17.48
CA ALA A 132 12.31 16.26 -18.45
C ALA A 132 12.20 16.88 -19.85
N GLY A 133 12.78 18.06 -20.08
CA GLY A 133 12.85 18.75 -21.37
C GLY A 133 11.73 19.75 -21.63
N ILE A 134 11.03 20.20 -20.58
CA ILE A 134 9.97 21.22 -20.68
C ILE A 134 10.56 22.60 -20.40
N ASP A 135 10.15 23.62 -21.15
CA ASP A 135 10.59 24.99 -20.88
C ASP A 135 10.05 25.52 -19.55
N SER A 136 10.71 26.53 -18.98
CA SER A 136 10.41 27.04 -17.64
C SER A 136 8.99 27.59 -17.49
N GLU A 137 8.49 28.32 -18.49
CA GLU A 137 7.14 28.90 -18.44
C GLU A 137 6.08 27.79 -18.39
N LYS A 138 6.25 26.77 -19.24
CA LYS A 138 5.34 25.63 -19.26
C LYS A 138 5.46 24.77 -18.00
N ALA A 139 6.66 24.59 -17.47
CA ALA A 139 6.92 23.82 -16.24
C ALA A 139 6.22 24.46 -15.02
N GLU A 140 6.28 25.78 -14.89
CA GLU A 140 5.57 26.52 -13.84
C GLU A 140 4.05 26.38 -13.97
N GLU A 141 3.51 26.49 -15.20
CA GLU A 141 2.09 26.26 -15.45
C GLU A 141 1.65 24.84 -15.06
N MET A 142 2.42 23.83 -15.46
CA MET A 142 2.14 22.43 -15.14
C MET A 142 2.16 22.21 -13.63
N MET A 143 3.15 22.75 -12.92
CA MET A 143 3.22 22.63 -11.47
C MET A 143 2.04 23.31 -10.79
N ARG A 144 1.65 24.50 -11.25
CA ARG A 144 0.47 25.22 -10.74
C ARG A 144 -0.81 24.38 -10.89
N LEU A 145 -1.02 23.73 -12.04
CA LEU A 145 -2.17 22.84 -12.25
C LEU A 145 -2.11 21.60 -11.35
N LYS A 146 -0.95 20.97 -11.26
CA LYS A 146 -0.71 19.77 -10.45
C LYS A 146 -0.99 20.03 -8.98
N LEU A 147 -0.53 21.16 -8.45
CA LEU A 147 -0.83 21.58 -7.07
C LEU A 147 -2.33 21.79 -6.84
N ARG A 148 -3.09 22.31 -7.82
CA ARG A 148 -4.55 22.42 -7.67
C ARG A 148 -5.22 21.06 -7.51
N PHE A 149 -4.80 20.04 -8.27
CA PHE A 149 -5.30 18.67 -8.12
C PHE A 149 -4.84 18.02 -6.81
N ALA A 150 -3.67 18.41 -6.30
CA ALA A 150 -3.14 17.98 -5.01
C ALA A 150 -3.62 18.86 -3.83
N PHE A 151 -4.73 19.61 -3.98
CA PHE A 151 -5.27 20.46 -2.92
C PHE A 151 -4.23 21.44 -2.30
N GLY A 152 -3.35 21.96 -3.15
CA GLY A 152 -2.33 22.94 -2.82
C GLY A 152 -0.99 22.34 -2.37
N HIS A 153 -0.87 21.04 -2.13
CA HIS A 153 0.36 20.47 -1.56
C HIS A 153 0.57 19.00 -1.91
N ILE A 154 1.82 18.64 -2.22
CA ILE A 154 2.23 17.26 -2.45
C ILE A 154 2.57 16.63 -1.10
N HIS A 155 1.89 15.54 -0.75
CA HIS A 155 2.09 14.86 0.52
C HIS A 155 3.06 13.68 0.41
N PRO A 156 3.91 13.47 1.42
CA PRO A 156 4.75 12.28 1.48
C PRO A 156 3.89 11.03 1.76
N SER A 157 4.34 9.86 1.31
CA SER A 157 3.57 8.60 1.38
C SER A 157 3.17 8.21 2.81
N GLU A 158 3.92 8.66 3.82
CA GLU A 158 3.67 8.47 5.25
C GLU A 158 2.36 9.10 5.73
N LYS A 159 1.76 10.02 4.94
CA LYS A 159 0.40 10.50 5.20
C LYS A 159 -0.65 9.45 4.90
N LEU A 160 -0.37 8.52 3.99
CA LEU A 160 -1.29 7.47 3.53
C LEU A 160 -0.94 6.10 4.10
N LEU A 161 0.34 5.83 4.35
CA LEU A 161 0.87 4.51 4.67
C LEU A 161 1.66 4.54 5.98
N GLU A 162 1.72 3.39 6.64
CA GLU A 162 2.61 3.14 7.78
C GLU A 162 3.74 2.20 7.36
N ALA A 163 4.95 2.47 7.84
CA ALA A 163 6.13 1.65 7.60
C ALA A 163 6.52 0.90 8.89
N LYS A 164 6.69 -0.42 8.80
CA LYS A 164 7.24 -1.27 9.85
C LYS A 164 8.52 -1.95 9.35
N ILE A 165 9.65 -1.44 9.81
CA ILE A 165 10.95 -1.95 9.41
C ILE A 165 11.31 -3.18 10.24
N VAL A 166 11.62 -4.29 9.56
CA VAL A 166 12.02 -5.56 10.16
C VAL A 166 13.50 -5.78 9.89
N ASP A 167 14.31 -5.60 10.93
CA ASP A 167 15.76 -5.79 10.91
C ASP A 167 16.16 -6.91 11.88
N GLU A 168 17.05 -6.65 12.84
CA GLU A 168 17.40 -7.59 13.90
C GLU A 168 16.38 -7.52 15.06
N GLY A 169 15.93 -8.69 15.54
CA GLY A 169 15.04 -8.79 16.70
C GLY A 169 13.55 -8.77 16.35
N LYS A 170 12.75 -8.45 17.37
CA LYS A 170 11.27 -8.40 17.27
C LYS A 170 10.80 -6.99 16.95
N THR A 171 9.88 -6.88 16.00
CA THR A 171 9.21 -5.63 15.61
C THR A 171 7.70 -5.80 15.81
N GLU A 172 7.07 -4.89 16.52
CA GLU A 172 5.61 -4.87 16.61
C GLU A 172 4.98 -4.35 15.30
N ILE A 173 4.06 -5.12 14.74
CA ILE A 173 3.27 -4.76 13.56
C ILE A 173 2.03 -3.96 13.98
N SER A 174 1.17 -4.55 14.82
CA SER A 174 -0.08 -3.93 15.29
C SER A 174 -0.68 -4.74 16.43
N ASN A 175 -1.22 -4.06 17.44
CA ASN A 175 -2.02 -4.64 18.53
C ASN A 175 -1.37 -5.89 19.17
N GLY A 176 -0.07 -5.82 19.49
CA GLY A 176 0.67 -6.93 20.11
C GLY A 176 1.12 -8.05 19.17
N VAL A 177 0.84 -7.97 17.86
CA VAL A 177 1.40 -8.89 16.88
C VAL A 177 2.85 -8.46 16.56
N GLU A 178 3.80 -9.35 16.78
CA GLU A 178 5.23 -9.13 16.52
C GLU A 178 5.73 -9.98 15.36
N ILE A 179 6.77 -9.51 14.68
CA ILE A 179 7.51 -10.24 13.64
C ILE A 179 9.02 -10.20 13.93
N SER A 180 9.72 -11.27 13.56
CA SER A 180 11.18 -11.33 13.55
C SER A 180 11.65 -12.11 12.31
N ARG A 181 12.90 -11.90 11.89
CA ARG A 181 13.53 -12.69 10.81
C ARG A 181 13.90 -14.10 11.25
#